data_AF-A0A1Y1S5M5-F1
#
_entry.id   AF-A0A1Y1S5M5-F1
#
_cell.length_a   1.000
_cell.length_b   1.000
_cell.length_c   1.000
_cell.angle_alpha   90.00
_cell.angle_beta   90.00
_cell.angle_gamma   90.00
#
_symmetry.space_group_name_H-M   'P 1'
#
loop_
_entity.id
_entity.type
_entity.pdbx_description
1 polymer ?
#
loop_
_entity_poly.entity_id
_entity_poly.type
_entity_poly.pdbx_seq_one_letter_code
_entity_poly.pdbx_strand_id
1 'polypeptide(L)'
;MKERKDIMMRIQELIKNFDMKVDDTIEMHILQQIEACINPDKLLNPSRIKVVVKRNETEDVEEFKRSGRCPLTQAEIEDEYASTCGHRFERKAIMDEIRRSSKTCPVIGCGKQLSEKKN
;
A
#
# COMPACT_ATOMS: atom_id res chain seq x y z
N MET A 1 -24.40 -1.55 -1.04
CA MET A 1 -23.24 -2.46 -1.22
C MET A 1 -23.46 -3.47 -2.35
N LYS A 2 -24.56 -4.26 -2.37
CA LYS A 2 -24.91 -5.14 -3.50
C LYS A 2 -25.01 -4.41 -4.85
N GLU A 3 -25.70 -3.28 -4.86
CA GLU A 3 -25.95 -2.48 -6.07
C GLU A 3 -24.66 -2.03 -6.80
N ARG A 4 -23.63 -1.65 -6.04
CA ARG A 4 -22.33 -1.24 -6.60
C ARG A 4 -21.60 -2.42 -7.26
N LYS A 5 -21.69 -3.62 -6.66
CA LYS A 5 -21.08 -4.84 -7.21
C LYS A 5 -21.73 -5.19 -8.56
N ASP A 6 -23.05 -5.12 -8.63
CA ASP A 6 -23.80 -5.49 -9.83
C ASP A 6 -23.52 -4.53 -11.00
N ILE A 7 -23.37 -3.23 -10.71
CA ILE A 7 -22.97 -2.22 -11.70
C ILE A 7 -21.55 -2.48 -12.22
N MET A 8 -20.59 -2.81 -11.34
CA MET A 8 -19.21 -3.09 -11.75
C MET A 8 -19.09 -4.34 -12.61
N MET A 9 -19.84 -5.41 -12.29
CA MET A 9 -19.88 -6.61 -13.11
C MET A 9 -20.44 -6.35 -14.51
N ARG A 10 -21.49 -5.53 -14.61
CA ARG A 10 -22.11 -5.18 -15.90
C ARG A 10 -21.19 -4.32 -16.78
N ILE A 11 -20.42 -3.42 -16.18
CA ILE A 11 -19.40 -2.62 -16.90
C ILE A 11 -18.30 -3.54 -17.45
N GLN A 12 -17.84 -4.51 -16.66
CA GLN A 12 -16.81 -5.45 -17.09
C GLN A 12 -17.27 -6.34 -18.26
N GLU A 13 -18.54 -6.74 -18.25
CA GLU A 13 -19.15 -7.54 -19.31
C GLU A 13 -19.33 -6.74 -20.61
N LEU A 14 -19.73 -5.48 -20.50
CA LEU A 14 -19.79 -4.56 -21.65
C LEU A 14 -18.41 -4.33 -22.26
N ILE A 15 -17.39 -4.08 -21.44
CA ILE A 15 -16.00 -3.90 -21.89
C ILE A 15 -15.50 -5.12 -22.69
N LYS A 16 -15.77 -6.34 -22.20
CA LYS A 16 -15.39 -7.57 -22.90
C LYS A 16 -16.12 -7.75 -24.23
N ASN A 17 -17.39 -7.35 -24.30
CA ASN A 17 -18.22 -7.52 -25.50
C ASN A 17 -17.91 -6.49 -26.60
N PHE A 18 -17.30 -5.35 -26.28
CA PHE A 18 -16.98 -4.30 -27.26
C PHE A 18 -15.62 -4.47 -27.95
N ASP A 19 -14.86 -5.54 -27.67
CA ASP A 19 -13.49 -5.78 -28.17
C ASP A 19 -12.56 -4.54 -28.07
N MET A 20 -12.84 -3.71 -27.06
CA MET A 20 -12.06 -2.53 -26.78
C MET A 20 -10.80 -2.98 -26.06
N LYS A 21 -9.63 -2.72 -26.65
CA LYS A 21 -8.37 -2.77 -25.91
C LYS A 21 -8.43 -1.71 -24.82
N VAL A 22 -8.80 -2.15 -23.62
CA VAL A 22 -8.71 -1.35 -22.42
C VAL A 22 -7.23 -1.18 -22.14
N ASP A 23 -6.80 0.08 -22.09
CA ASP A 23 -5.45 0.44 -21.65
C ASP A 23 -5.14 -0.26 -20.32
N ASP A 24 -3.95 -0.83 -20.18
CA ASP A 24 -3.55 -1.65 -19.01
C ASP A 24 -3.76 -0.88 -17.69
N THR A 25 -3.69 0.46 -17.74
CA THR A 25 -3.96 1.35 -16.61
C THR A 25 -5.42 1.32 -16.17
N ILE A 26 -6.36 1.25 -17.11
CA ILE A 26 -7.80 1.21 -16.84
C ILE A 26 -8.18 -0.17 -16.30
N GLU A 27 -7.63 -1.25 -16.86
CA GLU A 27 -7.83 -2.61 -16.35
C GLU A 27 -7.39 -2.73 -14.88
N MET A 28 -6.22 -2.17 -14.55
CA MET A 28 -5.70 -2.12 -13.18
C MET A 28 -6.63 -1.36 -12.23
N HIS A 29 -7.16 -0.21 -12.63
CA HIS A 29 -8.06 0.59 -11.80
C HIS A 29 -9.38 -0.14 -11.51
N ILE A 30 -9.94 -0.84 -12.50
CA ILE A 30 -11.17 -1.62 -12.33
C ILE A 30 -10.96 -2.70 -11.27
N LEU A 31 -9.83 -3.41 -11.35
CA LEU A 31 -9.51 -4.48 -10.42
C LEU A 31 -9.29 -3.97 -9.00
N GLN A 32 -8.63 -2.81 -8.83
CA GLN A 32 -8.45 -2.17 -7.52
C GLN A 32 -9.80 -1.84 -6.86
N GLN A 33 -10.78 -1.39 -7.64
CA GLN A 33 -12.12 -1.09 -7.14
C GLN A 33 -12.91 -2.36 -6.76
N ILE A 34 -12.70 -3.48 -7.46
CA ILE A 34 -13.31 -4.77 -7.10
C ILE A 34 -12.75 -5.29 -5.77
N GLU A 35 -11.42 -5.30 -5.60
CA GLU A 35 -10.77 -5.74 -4.35
C GLU A 35 -11.19 -4.84 -3.17
N ALA A 36 -11.31 -3.54 -3.39
CA ALA A 36 -11.81 -2.57 -2.42
C ALA A 36 -13.26 -2.88 -1.96
N CYS A 37 -14.11 -3.39 -2.85
CA CYS A 37 -15.48 -3.77 -2.51
C CYS A 37 -15.56 -5.09 -1.73
N ILE A 38 -14.60 -5.99 -1.92
CA ILE A 38 -14.56 -7.30 -1.25
C ILE A 38 -13.91 -7.20 0.12
N ASN A 39 -12.84 -6.40 0.25
CA ASN A 39 -12.04 -6.26 1.46
C ASN A 39 -11.95 -4.79 1.90
N PRO A 40 -13.04 -4.21 2.47
CA PRO A 40 -13.10 -2.80 2.82
C PRO A 40 -12.04 -2.36 3.83
N ASP A 41 -11.56 -3.28 4.69
CA ASP A 41 -10.57 -2.99 5.72
C ASP A 41 -9.13 -2.88 5.18
N LYS A 42 -8.86 -3.32 3.93
CA LYS A 42 -7.55 -3.16 3.28
C LYS A 42 -7.32 -1.72 2.75
N LEU A 43 -8.33 -0.86 2.82
CA LEU A 43 -8.32 0.48 2.25
C LEU A 43 -7.88 1.55 3.26
N LEU A 44 -6.58 1.66 3.52
CA LEU A 44 -6.01 2.93 3.99
C LEU A 44 -5.56 3.83 2.83
N ASN A 45 -5.43 3.30 1.61
CA ASN A 45 -5.18 4.08 0.39
C ASN A 45 -5.45 3.23 -0.87
N PRO A 46 -6.50 3.52 -1.68
CA PRO A 46 -6.83 2.77 -2.89
C PRO A 46 -5.68 2.67 -3.90
N SER A 47 -4.85 3.72 -4.00
CA SER A 47 -3.68 3.78 -4.90
C SER A 47 -2.55 2.81 -4.52
N ARG A 48 -2.65 2.16 -3.34
CA ARG A 48 -1.69 1.18 -2.84
C ARG A 48 -2.19 -0.27 -2.96
N ILE A 49 -3.41 -0.49 -3.42
CA ILE A 49 -3.93 -1.83 -3.68
C ILE A 49 -3.23 -2.35 -4.94
N LYS A 50 -2.36 -3.35 -4.78
CA LYS A 50 -1.80 -4.09 -5.92
C LYS A 50 -2.80 -5.16 -6.31
N VAL A 51 -3.34 -5.11 -7.53
CA VAL A 51 -4.14 -6.21 -8.06
C VAL A 51 -3.34 -6.96 -9.11
N VAL A 52 -3.19 -8.26 -8.90
CA VAL A 52 -2.46 -9.14 -9.79
C VAL A 52 -3.47 -9.70 -10.79
N VAL A 53 -3.37 -9.27 -12.05
CA VAL A 53 -4.08 -9.91 -13.16
C VAL A 53 -3.42 -11.26 -13.40
N LYS A 54 -4.00 -12.34 -12.88
CA LYS A 54 -3.56 -13.69 -13.24
C LYS A 54 -4.06 -14.02 -14.65
N ARG A 55 -3.28 -13.66 -15.67
CA ARG A 55 -3.29 -14.40 -16.94
C ARG A 55 -2.50 -15.67 -16.66
N ASN A 56 -3.12 -16.83 -16.88
CA ASN A 56 -2.54 -18.13 -16.61
C ASN A 56 -1.15 -18.23 -17.25
N GLU A 57 -0.09 -18.19 -16.46
CA GLU A 57 1.20 -18.83 -16.71
C GLU A 57 2.03 -18.72 -15.44
N THR A 58 2.27 -19.89 -14.84
CA THR A 58 3.30 -20.27 -13.85
C THR A 58 3.72 -19.27 -12.77
N GLU A 59 3.57 -19.75 -11.54
CA GLU A 59 3.97 -19.12 -10.28
C GLU A 59 5.44 -18.67 -10.27
N ASP A 60 5.64 -17.38 -10.01
CA ASP A 60 6.71 -16.91 -9.14
C ASP A 60 6.15 -15.73 -8.32
N VAL A 61 5.80 -16.01 -7.07
CA VAL A 61 5.53 -14.95 -6.10
C VAL A 61 6.90 -14.41 -5.69
N GLU A 62 7.37 -13.38 -6.37
CA GLU A 62 8.49 -12.60 -5.86
C GLU A 62 8.06 -11.97 -4.53
N GLU A 63 8.53 -12.56 -3.44
CA GLU A 63 8.50 -11.98 -2.12
C GLU A 63 9.25 -10.65 -2.19
N PHE A 64 8.51 -9.54 -2.31
CA PHE A 64 9.10 -8.22 -2.42
C PHE A 64 9.87 -7.97 -1.11
N LYS A 65 11.20 -8.13 -1.17
CA LYS A 65 12.13 -7.82 -0.08
C LYS A 65 11.70 -6.49 0.51
N ARG A 66 11.41 -6.47 1.81
CA ARG A 66 11.08 -5.23 2.55
C ARG A 66 12.16 -4.22 2.19
N SER A 67 11.82 -3.25 1.35
CA SER A 67 12.78 -2.24 0.93
C SER A 67 13.22 -1.55 2.21
N GLY A 68 14.54 -1.53 2.47
CA GLY A 68 15.12 -0.87 3.63
C GLY A 68 15.00 0.64 3.55
N ARG A 69 13.92 1.17 2.97
CA ARG A 69 13.70 2.60 2.77
C ARG A 69 12.98 3.20 3.95
N CYS A 70 13.48 4.35 4.38
CA CYS A 70 12.90 5.13 5.46
C CYS A 70 11.57 5.75 4.99
N PRO A 71 10.45 5.57 5.72
CA PRO A 71 9.17 6.16 5.35
C PRO A 71 9.14 7.69 5.51
N LEU A 72 10.09 8.28 6.25
CA LEU A 72 10.23 9.74 6.37
C LEU A 72 11.00 10.35 5.19
N THR A 73 12.15 9.79 4.83
CA THR A 73 13.05 10.37 3.81
C THR A 73 12.86 9.76 2.42
N GLN A 74 12.18 8.61 2.32
CA GLN A 74 12.05 7.78 1.12
C GLN A 74 13.39 7.23 0.56
N ALA A 75 14.51 7.50 1.23
CA ALA A 75 15.85 6.99 0.94
C ALA A 75 16.10 5.65 1.65
N GLU A 76 17.14 4.91 1.25
CA GLU A 76 17.61 3.74 2.01
C GLU A 76 18.05 4.13 3.43
N ILE A 77 17.79 3.25 4.39
CA ILE A 77 18.17 3.40 5.79
C ILE A 77 19.62 2.94 5.91
N GLU A 78 20.51 3.85 6.31
CA GLU A 78 21.91 3.56 6.59
C GLU A 78 22.10 3.33 8.10
N ASP A 79 21.42 4.12 8.94
CA ASP A 79 21.43 4.00 10.40
C ASP A 79 20.00 3.79 10.91
N GLU A 80 19.69 2.56 11.31
CA GLU A 80 18.34 2.17 11.68
C GLU A 80 17.96 2.69 13.07
N TYR A 81 16.86 3.42 13.14
CA TYR A 81 16.06 3.62 14.35
C TYR A 81 14.83 2.71 14.30
N ALA A 82 14.83 1.67 15.13
CA ALA A 82 13.71 0.75 15.28
C ALA A 82 12.80 1.21 16.41
N SER A 83 11.59 1.66 16.08
CA SER A 83 10.59 2.00 17.09
C SER A 83 9.88 0.74 17.61
N THR A 84 9.44 0.77 18.86
CA THR A 84 8.57 -0.25 19.46
C THR A 84 7.26 -0.46 18.71
N CYS A 85 6.80 0.53 17.92
CA CYS A 85 5.65 0.38 17.04
C CYS A 85 5.90 -0.51 15.82
N GLY A 86 7.14 -0.94 15.58
CA GLY A 86 7.54 -1.79 14.46
C GLY A 86 8.00 -1.04 13.21
N HIS A 87 7.88 0.29 13.19
CA HIS A 87 8.37 1.13 12.10
C HIS A 87 9.85 1.47 12.28
N ARG A 88 10.53 1.54 11.14
CA ARG A 88 11.96 1.77 11.05
C ARG A 88 12.22 3.04 10.25
N PHE A 89 13.18 3.82 10.71
CA PHE A 89 13.49 5.12 10.14
C PHE A 89 15.01 5.28 10.09
N GLU A 90 15.45 6.19 9.23
CA GLU A 90 16.79 6.74 9.31
C GLU A 90 16.94 7.54 10.61
N ARG A 91 17.95 7.19 11.42
CA ARG A 91 18.14 7.71 12.78
C ARG A 91 18.22 9.22 12.81
N LYS A 92 18.99 9.83 11.90
CA LYS A 92 19.13 11.30 11.87
C LYS A 92 17.77 11.97 11.61
N ALA A 93 17.04 11.46 10.62
CA ALA A 93 15.76 12.04 10.21
C ALA A 93 14.70 11.95 11.31
N ILE A 94 14.56 10.79 11.96
CA ILE A 94 13.55 10.62 13.02
C ILE A 94 13.90 11.40 14.28
N MET A 95 15.17 11.53 14.64
CA MET A 95 15.59 12.34 15.79
C MET A 95 15.33 13.83 15.56
N ASP A 96 15.54 14.32 14.34
CA ASP A 96 15.20 15.69 13.99
C ASP A 96 13.69 15.94 14.00
N GLU A 97 12.88 14.97 13.55
CA GLU A 97 11.42 15.05 13.63
C GLU A 97 10.92 15.08 15.09
N ILE A 98 11.47 14.20 15.94
CA ILE A 98 11.17 14.14 17.38
C ILE A 98 11.48 15.48 18.07
N ARG A 99 12.55 16.17 17.66
CA ARG A 99 12.94 17.47 18.22
C ARG A 99 12.01 18.60 17.75
N ARG A 100 11.48 18.54 16.53
CA ARG A 100 10.74 19.64 15.90
C ARG A 100 9.24 19.65 16.20
N SER A 101 8.63 18.48 16.28
CA SER A 101 7.17 18.34 16.10
C SER A 101 6.52 17.56 17.23
N SER A 102 6.69 16.23 17.25
CA SER A 102 6.03 15.37 18.23
C SER A 102 6.80 14.06 18.41
N LYS A 103 6.65 13.45 19.60
CA LYS A 103 7.13 12.09 19.87
C LYS A 103 6.17 11.03 19.30
N THR A 104 5.36 11.35 18.30
CA THR A 104 4.40 10.41 17.71
C THR A 104 4.97 9.83 16.42
N CYS A 105 4.68 8.56 16.16
CA CYS A 105 5.13 7.89 14.95
C CYS A 105 4.56 8.61 13.71
N PRO A 106 5.41 9.08 12.78
CA PRO A 106 4.98 9.86 11.62
C PRO A 106 4.37 9.00 10.52
N VAL A 107 4.37 7.66 10.67
CA VAL A 107 3.67 6.77 9.73
C VAL A 107 2.16 6.96 9.89
N ILE A 108 1.53 7.42 8.81
CA ILE A 108 0.09 7.67 8.72
C ILE A 108 -0.68 6.44 9.22
N GLY A 109 -1.58 6.64 10.18
CA GLY A 109 -2.39 5.59 10.79
C GLY A 109 -1.75 4.84 11.97
N CYS A 110 -0.48 5.09 12.31
CA CYS A 110 0.15 4.45 13.47
C CYS A 110 -0.29 5.08 14.80
N GLY A 111 -0.13 6.40 14.95
CA GLY A 111 -0.52 7.16 16.16
C GLY A 111 0.20 6.80 17.46
N LYS A 112 1.08 5.77 17.48
CA LYS A 112 1.84 5.35 18.66
C LYS A 112 3.00 6.30 18.96
N GLN A 113 3.38 6.42 20.23
CA GLN A 113 4.57 7.18 20.60
C GLN A 113 5.86 6.48 20.17
N LEU A 114 6.82 7.28 19.70
CA LEU A 114 8.17 6.87 19.37
C LEU A 114 8.93 6.59 20.67
N SER A 115 9.12 5.31 20.94
CA SER A 115 10.17 4.84 21.83
C SER A 115 11.06 3.89 21.05
N GLU A 116 12.36 4.04 21.23
CA GLU A 116 13.34 3.15 20.60
C GLU A 116 13.29 1.77 21.26
N LYS A 117 13.30 0.73 20.44
CA LYS A 117 13.39 -0.64 20.95
C LYS A 117 14.80 -0.85 21.47
N LYS A 118 14.97 -0.93 22.79
CA LYS A 118 16.24 -1.35 23.40
C LYS A 118 16.38 -2.86 23.17
N ASN A 119 17.51 -3.27 22.61
CA ASN A 119 17.92 -4.68 22.61
C ASN A 119 18.22 -5.14 24.03
#